data_AF-A0A3D0ZIU2-F1
#
_entry.id   AF-A0A3D0ZIU2-F1
#
_cell.length_a   1.000
_cell.length_b   1.000
_cell.length_c   1.000
_cell.angle_alpha   90.00
_cell.angle_beta   90.00
_cell.angle_gamma   90.00
#
_symmetry.space_group_name_H-M   'P 1'
#
loop_
_entity.id
_entity.type
_entity.pdbx_description
1 polymer ?
#
loop_
_entity_poly.entity_id
_entity_poly.type
_entity_poly.pdbx_seq_one_letter_code
_entity_poly.pdbx_strand_id
1 'polypeptide(L)'
;MTSPRATARPPRAASRRRPLVAALSLAVLLLLAAVLTGQGPSVRPAQSSGQGTAEGISKIKHVVIITQENRSFDSYFGTYPGADGIPMQNGVPTVCLPDPAHGGCVQPFYNAADSNAGAPHSHADEVADVNNGAMDGFVAQAEKGLAGCKATDTNCQYGTKQTDVMGYHDGRDLPDYWAYAQNYTLQDHMFAAVSSWSLPAHLYLVSEWSAKCTTDGDPSSCTNALQTPGRGPDPEIIQNTLIGKCQNGLDLQPCQDALKAAGISPDLATQIDQLISTSCKPTDSYPTCQAAVDAAPVPDDLKKKLTDVAKKLQLPDYAWTDLTYLLHQQHVPWAYYVFNGTEPDC
;
A
#
# COMPACT_ATOMS: atom_id res chain seq x y z
N MET A 1 73.01 -21.09 79.87
CA MET A 1 73.44 -21.50 78.51
C MET A 1 72.81 -20.54 77.50
N THR A 2 73.65 -20.03 76.59
CA THR A 2 73.37 -19.36 75.30
C THR A 2 72.54 -18.05 75.24
N SER A 3 73.27 -16.94 74.99
CA SER A 3 72.89 -15.72 74.23
C SER A 3 72.74 -16.04 72.71
N PRO A 4 72.50 -15.09 71.76
CA PRO A 4 71.77 -13.80 71.76
C PRO A 4 70.90 -13.55 70.48
N ARG A 5 70.29 -12.35 70.36
CA ARG A 5 70.38 -11.36 69.23
C ARG A 5 69.04 -10.74 68.79
N ALA A 6 69.07 -9.42 68.67
CA ALA A 6 67.97 -8.47 68.46
C ALA A 6 67.46 -8.37 67.01
N THR A 7 66.28 -7.78 66.81
CA THR A 7 65.97 -6.86 65.68
C THR A 7 64.79 -5.94 66.02
N ALA A 8 64.79 -4.75 65.40
CA ALA A 8 64.09 -3.53 65.78
C ALA A 8 62.62 -3.41 65.31
N ARG A 9 61.93 -2.43 65.89
CA ARG A 9 60.50 -2.04 65.76
C ARG A 9 60.20 -1.30 64.43
N PRO A 10 58.95 -1.34 63.92
CA PRO A 10 58.37 -0.13 63.31
C PRO A 10 56.97 0.24 63.87
N PRO A 11 56.48 1.47 63.61
CA PRO A 11 55.31 2.06 64.28
C PRO A 11 53.98 1.69 63.62
N ARG A 12 52.88 1.93 64.36
CA ARG A 12 51.50 1.84 63.87
C ARG A 12 51.28 2.78 62.68
N ALA A 13 50.78 2.25 61.57
CA ALA A 13 50.21 3.04 60.48
C ALA A 13 48.69 3.14 60.63
N ALA A 14 48.18 4.36 60.76
CA ALA A 14 46.75 4.66 60.70
C ALA A 14 46.19 4.37 59.30
N SER A 15 45.01 3.74 59.23
CA SER A 15 44.33 3.45 57.97
C SER A 15 43.88 4.73 57.27
N ARG A 16 44.58 5.16 56.22
CA ARG A 16 44.02 6.11 55.25
C ARG A 16 43.08 5.36 54.31
N ARG A 17 41.78 5.36 54.62
CA ARG A 17 40.74 5.01 53.64
C ARG A 17 40.77 6.06 52.53
N ARG A 18 41.19 5.65 51.33
CA ARG A 18 41.27 6.49 50.12
C ARG A 18 39.86 6.82 49.60
N PRO A 19 39.67 7.98 48.93
CA PRO A 19 38.37 8.56 48.62
C PRO A 19 37.78 7.97 47.33
N LEU A 20 37.35 6.71 47.38
CA LEU A 20 36.65 6.08 46.24
C LEU A 20 35.16 6.44 46.22
N VAL A 21 34.56 6.75 47.37
CA VAL A 21 33.13 7.07 47.46
C VAL A 21 32.80 8.45 46.87
N ALA A 22 33.68 9.45 47.03
CA ALA A 22 33.45 10.79 46.50
C ALA A 22 33.50 10.86 44.96
N ALA A 23 34.30 10.00 44.32
CA ALA A 23 34.41 9.94 42.85
C ALA A 23 33.17 9.33 42.20
N LEU A 24 32.56 8.32 42.83
CA LEU A 24 31.30 7.73 42.36
C LEU A 24 30.11 8.67 42.51
N SER A 25 30.06 9.47 43.59
CA SER A 25 28.99 10.46 43.79
C SER A 25 29.01 11.59 42.75
N LEU A 26 30.20 12.03 42.35
CA LEU A 26 30.35 13.09 41.34
C LEU A 26 29.97 12.61 39.93
N ALA A 27 30.29 11.35 39.60
CA ALA A 27 29.92 10.75 38.32
C ALA A 27 28.40 10.55 38.18
N VAL A 28 27.72 10.14 39.25
CA VAL A 28 26.25 9.99 39.26
C VAL A 28 25.54 11.35 39.16
N LEU A 29 26.06 12.40 39.82
CA LEU A 29 25.53 13.75 39.71
C LEU A 29 25.73 14.38 38.31
N LEU A 30 26.84 14.08 37.63
CA LEU A 30 27.08 14.52 36.25
C LEU A 30 26.20 13.79 35.23
N LEU A 31 25.91 12.50 35.46
CA LEU A 31 25.00 11.72 34.62
C LEU A 31 23.52 12.15 34.78
N LEU A 32 23.07 12.50 36.00
CA LEU A 32 21.74 13.07 36.19
C LEU A 32 21.59 14.49 35.60
N ALA A 33 22.66 15.29 35.60
CA ALA A 33 22.62 16.62 34.97
C ALA A 33 22.47 16.52 33.44
N ALA A 34 23.06 15.52 32.80
CA ALA A 34 22.93 15.29 31.35
C ALA A 34 21.51 14.83 30.93
N VAL A 35 20.78 14.12 31.80
CA VAL A 35 19.40 13.70 31.56
C VAL A 35 18.40 14.86 31.75
N LEU A 36 18.72 15.84 32.60
CA LEU A 36 17.86 17.01 32.86
C LEU A 36 18.05 18.17 31.88
N THR A 37 19.10 18.16 31.04
CA THR A 37 19.35 19.23 30.05
C THR A 37 18.82 18.98 28.64
N GLY A 38 18.13 17.85 28.38
CA GLY A 38 17.31 17.65 27.17
C GLY A 38 18.04 17.80 25.82
N GLN A 39 19.37 17.70 25.78
CA GLN A 39 20.15 17.77 24.55
C GLN A 39 20.46 16.36 24.05
N GLY A 40 19.44 15.68 23.51
CA GLY A 40 19.69 14.59 22.57
C GLY A 40 20.36 15.13 21.30
N PRO A 41 20.99 14.27 20.47
CA PRO A 41 21.43 14.69 19.15
C PRO A 41 20.23 15.30 18.42
N SER A 42 20.30 16.60 18.15
CA SER A 42 19.32 17.29 17.33
C SER A 42 19.45 16.71 15.93
N VAL A 43 18.57 15.76 15.60
CA VAL A 43 18.19 15.52 14.21
C VAL A 43 17.61 16.84 13.77
N ARG A 44 18.43 17.68 13.14
CA ARG A 44 17.91 18.83 12.43
C ARG A 44 16.94 18.24 11.41
N PRO A 45 15.64 18.60 11.42
CA PRO A 45 14.82 18.34 10.25
C PRO A 45 15.62 18.86 9.07
N ALA A 46 15.76 18.07 8.01
CA ALA A 46 16.26 18.60 6.77
C ALA A 46 15.46 19.89 6.51
N GLN A 47 16.14 21.04 6.54
CA GLN A 47 15.51 22.28 6.15
C GLN A 47 15.03 22.01 4.74
N SER A 48 13.71 22.01 4.52
CA SER A 48 13.16 21.96 3.18
C SER A 48 13.67 23.20 2.46
N SER A 49 14.76 23.04 1.71
CA SER A 49 15.23 24.03 0.75
C SER A 49 14.24 23.99 -0.41
N GLY A 50 13.08 24.60 -0.19
CA GLY A 50 11.97 24.55 -1.10
C GLY A 50 10.66 24.80 -0.36
N GLN A 51 10.38 26.05 -0.03
CA GLN A 51 9.06 26.56 -0.36
C GLN A 51 8.93 26.44 -1.88
N GLY A 52 8.58 25.24 -2.36
CA GLY A 52 8.07 25.10 -3.71
C GLY A 52 6.89 26.05 -3.77
N THR A 53 7.00 27.10 -4.57
CA THR A 53 5.88 27.99 -4.84
C THR A 53 4.71 27.10 -5.25
N ALA A 54 3.50 27.38 -4.75
CA ALA A 54 2.28 26.65 -5.12
C ALA A 54 2.04 26.57 -6.65
N GLU A 55 2.81 27.32 -7.45
CA GLU A 55 2.95 27.19 -8.90
C GLU A 55 3.45 25.82 -9.40
N GLY A 56 4.17 25.03 -8.59
CA GLY A 56 4.73 23.76 -9.06
C GLY A 56 3.64 22.75 -9.42
N ILE A 57 2.70 22.54 -8.50
CA ILE A 57 1.61 21.57 -8.68
C ILE A 57 0.65 21.99 -9.80
N SER A 58 0.44 23.30 -10.01
CA SER A 58 -0.48 23.80 -11.04
C SER A 58 0.00 23.60 -12.48
N LYS A 59 1.28 23.24 -12.66
CA LYS A 59 1.84 22.81 -13.95
C LYS A 59 1.43 21.39 -14.33
N ILE A 60 1.07 20.55 -13.36
CA ILE A 60 0.61 19.18 -13.60
C ILE A 60 -0.83 19.23 -14.07
N LYS A 61 -1.10 18.70 -15.28
CA LYS A 61 -2.46 18.63 -15.86
C LYS A 61 -3.08 17.24 -15.80
N HIS A 62 -2.23 16.22 -15.72
CA HIS A 62 -2.64 14.82 -15.69
C HIS A 62 -1.79 14.10 -14.65
N VAL A 63 -2.46 13.32 -13.81
CA VAL A 63 -1.81 12.37 -12.90
C VAL A 63 -2.21 10.99 -13.37
N VAL A 64 -1.22 10.17 -13.69
CA VAL A 64 -1.42 8.75 -14.04
C VAL A 64 -0.85 7.95 -12.89
N ILE A 65 -1.71 7.15 -12.25
CA ILE A 65 -1.34 6.25 -11.16
C ILE A 65 -1.29 4.84 -11.73
N ILE A 66 -0.11 4.22 -11.70
CA ILE A 66 0.10 2.84 -12.10
C ILE A 66 0.34 2.04 -10.82
N THR A 67 -0.66 1.26 -10.41
CA THR A 67 -0.59 0.42 -9.21
C THR A 67 -0.08 -0.95 -9.59
N GLN A 68 1.07 -1.32 -9.04
CA GLN A 68 1.60 -2.69 -9.08
C GLN A 68 1.20 -3.44 -7.82
N GLU A 69 1.37 -4.75 -7.83
CA GLU A 69 0.89 -5.65 -6.79
C GLU A 69 2.03 -6.50 -6.21
N ASN A 70 1.88 -6.84 -4.93
CA ASN A 70 2.61 -7.92 -4.24
C ASN A 70 4.14 -7.87 -4.33
N ARG A 71 4.74 -6.66 -4.30
CA ARG A 71 6.20 -6.46 -4.25
C ARG A 71 6.57 -5.42 -3.20
N SER A 72 7.49 -5.79 -2.30
CA SER A 72 8.07 -4.84 -1.34
C SER A 72 9.11 -3.94 -2.03
N PHE A 73 9.44 -2.82 -1.40
CA PHE A 73 10.54 -1.97 -1.87
C PHE A 73 11.85 -2.76 -1.98
N ASP A 74 12.20 -3.55 -0.95
CA ASP A 74 13.43 -4.33 -0.93
C ASP A 74 13.51 -5.40 -2.02
N SER A 75 12.35 -5.94 -2.44
CA SER A 75 12.29 -6.91 -3.53
C SER A 75 12.76 -6.32 -4.88
N TYR A 76 12.49 -5.05 -5.16
CA TYR A 76 12.81 -4.42 -6.46
C TYR A 76 14.00 -3.45 -6.39
N PHE A 77 14.12 -2.73 -5.28
CA PHE A 77 15.04 -1.60 -5.13
C PHE A 77 15.89 -1.68 -3.86
N GLY A 78 15.83 -2.78 -3.11
CA GLY A 78 16.60 -2.94 -1.86
C GLY A 78 18.12 -2.83 -2.07
N THR A 79 18.60 -3.14 -3.27
CA THR A 79 20.02 -2.99 -3.65
C THR A 79 20.30 -1.78 -4.53
N TYR A 80 19.30 -0.91 -4.76
CA TYR A 80 19.43 0.26 -5.61
C TYR A 80 20.43 1.26 -4.98
N PRO A 81 21.40 1.81 -5.75
CA PRO A 81 22.42 2.68 -5.20
C PRO A 81 21.85 3.92 -4.49
N GLY A 82 22.12 4.03 -3.20
CA GLY A 82 21.72 5.18 -2.37
C GLY A 82 20.32 5.09 -1.76
N ALA A 83 19.57 4.00 -2.02
CA ALA A 83 18.32 3.74 -1.32
C ALA A 83 18.58 3.26 0.12
N ASP A 84 17.68 3.63 1.04
CA ASP A 84 17.56 2.97 2.34
C ASP A 84 16.80 1.64 2.17
N GLY A 85 17.54 0.59 1.82
CA GLY A 85 17.01 -0.74 1.56
C GLY A 85 17.77 -1.84 2.31
N ILE A 86 18.01 -2.96 1.64
CA ILE A 86 18.72 -4.12 2.19
C ILE A 86 20.10 -3.67 2.73
N PRO A 87 20.40 -3.87 4.02
CA PRO A 87 21.72 -3.54 4.55
C PRO A 87 22.82 -4.41 3.90
N MET A 88 23.77 -3.76 3.25
CA MET A 88 24.85 -4.41 2.48
C MET A 88 26.23 -4.05 3.04
N GLN A 89 27.13 -5.04 3.08
CA GLN A 89 28.56 -4.84 3.31
C GLN A 89 29.35 -5.55 2.21
N ASN A 90 30.15 -4.79 1.45
CA ASN A 90 30.94 -5.30 0.32
C ASN A 90 30.10 -6.10 -0.71
N GLY A 91 28.86 -5.65 -0.97
CA GLY A 91 27.94 -6.32 -1.90
C GLY A 91 27.27 -7.58 -1.33
N VAL A 92 27.40 -7.84 -0.03
CA VAL A 92 26.78 -8.98 0.66
C VAL A 92 25.78 -8.48 1.69
N PRO A 93 24.54 -9.02 1.72
CA PRO A 93 23.56 -8.67 2.75
C PRO A 93 24.09 -8.98 4.16
N THR A 94 23.88 -8.05 5.10
CA THR A 94 24.35 -8.21 6.49
C THR A 94 23.28 -8.78 7.42
N VAL A 95 22.03 -8.83 6.96
CA VAL A 95 20.91 -9.38 7.72
C VAL A 95 20.75 -10.88 7.44
N CYS A 96 20.23 -11.61 8.42
CA CYS A 96 19.92 -13.03 8.31
C CYS A 96 18.70 -13.30 9.21
N LEU A 97 17.56 -13.66 8.61
CA LEU A 97 16.32 -13.88 9.36
C LEU A 97 16.21 -15.35 9.79
N PRO A 98 15.71 -15.65 11.00
CA PRO A 98 15.57 -17.02 11.47
C PRO A 98 14.85 -17.93 10.47
N ASP A 99 15.31 -19.18 10.35
CA ASP A 99 14.68 -20.24 9.55
C ASP A 99 14.13 -21.32 10.51
N PRO A 100 12.86 -21.23 10.94
CA PRO A 100 12.31 -22.19 11.88
C PRO A 100 12.13 -23.61 11.32
N ALA A 101 11.79 -23.77 10.03
CA ALA A 101 11.49 -25.09 9.48
C ALA A 101 12.76 -25.91 9.16
N HIS A 102 13.86 -25.26 8.77
CA HIS A 102 15.11 -25.91 8.37
C HIS A 102 16.28 -25.64 9.33
N GLY A 103 16.12 -24.67 10.23
CA GLY A 103 17.14 -24.25 11.17
C GLY A 103 18.16 -23.29 10.55
N GLY A 104 18.79 -22.47 11.41
CA GLY A 104 19.71 -21.44 10.94
C GLY A 104 18.97 -20.15 10.59
N CYS A 105 19.37 -19.50 9.50
CA CYS A 105 18.78 -18.27 9.04
C CYS A 105 18.93 -18.10 7.53
N VAL A 106 18.03 -17.33 6.92
CA VAL A 106 18.01 -16.99 5.49
C VAL A 106 18.45 -15.54 5.32
N GLN A 107 19.51 -15.32 4.55
CA GLN A 107 19.90 -13.99 4.11
C GLN A 107 19.10 -13.59 2.87
N PRO A 108 18.88 -12.28 2.62
CA PRO A 108 18.44 -11.82 1.32
C PRO A 108 19.32 -12.40 0.21
N PHE A 109 18.72 -12.84 -0.90
CA PHE A 109 19.46 -13.43 -2.00
C PHE A 109 18.94 -12.93 -3.34
N TYR A 110 19.84 -12.83 -4.30
CA TYR A 110 19.49 -12.47 -5.66
C TYR A 110 18.63 -13.58 -6.29
N ASN A 111 17.48 -13.20 -6.85
CA ASN A 111 16.54 -14.10 -7.49
C ASN A 111 16.19 -13.60 -8.89
N ALA A 112 16.65 -14.30 -9.92
CA ALA A 112 16.41 -13.95 -11.33
C ALA A 112 15.14 -14.61 -11.93
N ALA A 113 14.27 -15.18 -11.10
CA ALA A 113 13.08 -15.85 -11.59
C ALA A 113 12.01 -14.83 -12.03
N ASP A 114 11.50 -14.99 -13.25
CA ASP A 114 10.39 -14.15 -13.76
C ASP A 114 9.09 -14.36 -12.98
N SER A 115 8.95 -15.51 -12.31
CA SER A 115 7.80 -15.86 -11.48
C SER A 115 8.26 -16.16 -10.06
N ASN A 116 7.63 -15.48 -9.12
CA ASN A 116 7.86 -15.65 -7.68
C ASN A 116 6.57 -16.13 -7.02
N ALA A 117 6.72 -17.05 -6.07
CA ALA A 117 5.58 -17.62 -5.36
C ALA A 117 5.08 -16.66 -4.25
N GLY A 118 5.98 -15.88 -3.67
CA GLY A 118 5.64 -14.87 -2.67
C GLY A 118 5.43 -15.44 -1.27
N ALA A 119 4.70 -14.70 -0.45
CA ALA A 119 4.33 -15.08 0.91
C ALA A 119 2.88 -14.67 1.21
N PRO A 120 2.25 -15.26 2.24
CA PRO A 120 0.98 -14.75 2.77
C PRO A 120 1.10 -13.26 3.11
N HIS A 121 0.08 -12.49 2.75
CA HIS A 121 0.09 -11.02 2.85
C HIS A 121 -1.24 -10.50 3.42
N SER A 122 -1.86 -11.26 4.33
CA SER A 122 -2.98 -10.75 5.11
C SER A 122 -2.51 -9.80 6.21
N HIS A 123 -3.42 -9.03 6.80
CA HIS A 123 -3.11 -8.19 7.96
C HIS A 123 -2.47 -9.00 9.11
N ALA A 124 -2.96 -10.22 9.35
CA ALA A 124 -2.42 -11.07 10.40
C ALA A 124 -1.00 -11.57 10.11
N ASP A 125 -0.70 -11.83 8.83
CA ASP A 125 0.64 -12.28 8.40
C ASP A 125 1.63 -11.12 8.51
N GLU A 126 1.27 -9.92 8.05
CA GLU A 126 2.16 -8.75 8.16
C GLU A 126 2.43 -8.34 9.62
N VAL A 127 1.42 -8.41 10.51
CA VAL A 127 1.65 -8.21 11.95
C VAL A 127 2.66 -9.21 12.51
N ALA A 128 2.61 -10.47 12.03
CA ALA A 128 3.54 -11.51 12.43
C ALA A 128 4.93 -11.31 11.81
N ASP A 129 5.02 -10.81 10.57
CA ASP A 129 6.28 -10.48 9.89
C ASP A 129 7.03 -9.34 10.59
N VAL A 130 6.30 -8.27 10.89
CA VAL A 130 6.84 -7.09 11.59
C VAL A 130 7.25 -7.43 13.02
N ASN A 131 6.54 -8.37 13.67
CA ASN A 131 6.83 -8.89 15.00
C ASN A 131 7.19 -7.79 16.02
N ASN A 132 6.28 -6.84 16.25
CA ASN A 132 6.48 -5.71 17.17
C ASN A 132 7.72 -4.85 16.86
N GLY A 133 8.13 -4.79 15.58
CA GLY A 133 9.29 -4.03 15.12
C GLY A 133 10.59 -4.82 15.09
N ALA A 134 10.58 -6.12 15.41
CA ALA A 134 11.75 -6.98 15.27
C ALA A 134 12.06 -7.32 13.80
N MET A 135 11.05 -7.28 12.92
CA MET A 135 11.18 -7.51 11.47
C MET A 135 11.79 -8.88 11.11
N ASP A 136 11.49 -9.92 11.88
CA ASP A 136 12.11 -11.26 11.79
C ASP A 136 11.09 -12.40 11.53
N GLY A 137 9.82 -12.07 11.28
CA GLY A 137 8.77 -13.07 11.05
C GLY A 137 8.59 -13.56 9.62
N PHE A 138 9.17 -12.85 8.63
CA PHE A 138 8.95 -13.07 7.19
C PHE A 138 9.16 -14.51 6.72
N VAL A 139 10.30 -15.11 7.09
CA VAL A 139 10.62 -16.50 6.73
C VAL A 139 9.62 -17.47 7.38
N ALA A 140 9.29 -17.23 8.66
CA ALA A 140 8.36 -18.08 9.40
C ALA A 140 6.93 -18.04 8.82
N GLN A 141 6.42 -16.87 8.42
CA GLN A 141 5.10 -16.78 7.79
C GLN A 141 5.09 -17.43 6.40
N ALA A 142 6.15 -17.25 5.61
CA ALA A 142 6.24 -17.90 4.32
C ALA A 142 6.28 -19.44 4.44
N GLU A 143 7.06 -19.98 5.37
CA GLU A 143 7.09 -21.41 5.70
C GLU A 143 5.75 -21.96 6.20
N LYS A 144 5.03 -21.17 7.00
CA LYS A 144 3.68 -21.52 7.45
C LYS A 144 2.69 -21.56 6.29
N GLY A 145 2.76 -20.61 5.37
CA GLY A 145 1.96 -20.61 4.13
C GLY A 145 2.24 -21.86 3.30
N LEU A 146 3.52 -22.17 3.11
CA LEU A 146 4.02 -23.36 2.43
C LEU A 146 3.50 -24.67 3.01
N ALA A 147 3.45 -24.79 4.34
CA ALA A 147 2.99 -26.01 5.00
C ALA A 147 1.52 -26.34 4.70
N GLY A 148 0.71 -25.35 4.32
CA GLY A 148 -0.68 -25.52 3.93
C GLY A 148 -0.89 -26.10 2.52
N CYS A 149 0.16 -26.12 1.70
CA CYS A 149 0.04 -26.46 0.29
C CYS A 149 0.09 -27.95 0.00
N LYS A 150 -0.73 -28.35 -0.99
CA LYS A 150 -0.78 -29.70 -1.54
C LYS A 150 -0.07 -29.73 -2.89
N ALA A 151 0.44 -30.90 -3.25
CA ALA A 151 1.15 -31.11 -4.53
C ALA A 151 0.29 -30.86 -5.78
N THR A 152 -1.03 -30.76 -5.64
CA THR A 152 -1.99 -30.49 -6.71
C THR A 152 -2.36 -29.02 -6.84
N ASP A 153 -1.90 -28.17 -5.92
CA ASP A 153 -2.33 -26.77 -5.86
C ASP A 153 -1.55 -25.97 -6.93
N THR A 154 -2.24 -25.54 -7.98
CA THR A 154 -1.62 -24.77 -9.09
C THR A 154 -1.24 -23.35 -8.69
N ASN A 155 -1.99 -22.78 -7.74
CA ASN A 155 -1.72 -21.45 -7.16
C ASN A 155 -0.65 -21.53 -6.06
N CYS A 156 -0.30 -22.75 -5.63
CA CYS A 156 0.84 -22.96 -4.77
C CYS A 156 2.01 -23.46 -5.64
N GLN A 157 2.64 -22.54 -6.39
CA GLN A 157 3.89 -22.79 -7.13
C GLN A 157 5.11 -22.99 -6.20
N TYR A 158 4.95 -23.82 -5.17
CA TYR A 158 5.98 -24.12 -4.19
C TYR A 158 6.32 -25.61 -4.19
N GLY A 159 6.38 -26.21 -5.39
CA GLY A 159 6.72 -27.62 -5.58
C GLY A 159 8.08 -28.04 -5.00
N THR A 160 8.96 -27.07 -4.69
CA THR A 160 10.26 -27.27 -4.03
C THR A 160 10.19 -27.17 -2.50
N LYS A 161 9.07 -26.67 -1.94
CA LYS A 161 8.90 -26.28 -0.52
C LYS A 161 9.94 -25.29 0.01
N GLN A 162 10.60 -24.55 -0.87
CA GLN A 162 11.49 -23.46 -0.50
C GLN A 162 10.75 -22.15 -0.74
N THR A 163 10.82 -21.23 0.23
CA THR A 163 10.27 -19.89 0.08
C THR A 163 11.24 -18.98 -0.67
N ASP A 164 10.71 -18.05 -1.45
CA ASP A 164 11.44 -16.96 -2.08
C ASP A 164 11.22 -15.59 -1.40
N VAL A 165 10.69 -15.57 -0.17
CA VAL A 165 10.36 -14.32 0.56
C VAL A 165 11.56 -13.40 0.80
N MET A 166 12.77 -13.98 0.87
CA MET A 166 14.03 -13.23 0.99
C MET A 166 14.69 -12.92 -0.36
N GLY A 167 14.03 -13.24 -1.47
CA GLY A 167 14.50 -13.00 -2.82
C GLY A 167 14.39 -11.52 -3.21
N TYR A 168 15.45 -10.98 -3.81
CA TYR A 168 15.44 -9.64 -4.42
C TYR A 168 15.89 -9.69 -5.88
N HIS A 169 15.36 -8.75 -6.66
CA HIS A 169 15.75 -8.42 -8.02
C HIS A 169 16.74 -7.26 -8.01
N ASP A 170 17.47 -7.09 -9.11
CA ASP A 170 18.19 -5.85 -9.36
C ASP A 170 18.02 -5.36 -10.80
N GLY A 171 18.77 -4.33 -11.20
CA GLY A 171 18.65 -3.73 -12.52
C GLY A 171 18.96 -4.66 -13.69
N ARG A 172 19.49 -5.87 -13.44
CA ARG A 172 19.65 -6.91 -14.47
C ARG A 172 18.31 -7.49 -14.90
N ASP A 173 17.38 -7.66 -13.96
CA ASP A 173 16.05 -8.25 -14.18
C ASP A 173 14.98 -7.17 -14.38
N LEU A 174 15.19 -6.00 -13.78
CA LEU A 174 14.25 -4.87 -13.80
C LEU A 174 14.83 -3.60 -14.47
N PRO A 175 15.37 -3.69 -15.70
CA PRO A 175 16.08 -2.59 -16.33
C PRO A 175 15.22 -1.34 -16.52
N ASP A 176 13.93 -1.49 -16.85
CA ASP A 176 13.02 -0.36 -17.06
C ASP A 176 12.69 0.36 -15.74
N TYR A 177 12.40 -0.39 -14.67
CA TYR A 177 12.13 0.19 -13.36
C TYR A 177 13.35 0.91 -12.78
N TRP A 178 14.54 0.32 -12.91
CA TRP A 178 15.78 0.95 -12.49
C TRP A 178 16.13 2.16 -13.35
N ALA A 179 15.81 2.14 -14.64
CA ALA A 179 15.93 3.32 -15.50
C ALA A 179 14.98 4.45 -15.06
N TYR A 180 13.74 4.13 -14.66
CA TYR A 180 12.84 5.14 -14.10
C TYR A 180 13.38 5.74 -12.81
N ALA A 181 13.88 4.92 -11.88
CA ALA A 181 14.49 5.40 -10.64
C ALA A 181 15.73 6.28 -10.88
N GLN A 182 16.50 6.02 -11.94
CA GLN A 182 17.67 6.83 -12.31
C GLN A 182 17.31 8.18 -12.93
N ASN A 183 16.22 8.23 -13.70
CA ASN A 183 15.84 9.42 -14.46
C ASN A 183 14.78 10.27 -13.75
N TYR A 184 14.14 9.74 -12.72
CA TYR A 184 13.06 10.38 -11.97
C TYR A 184 13.26 10.22 -10.46
N THR A 185 12.19 10.39 -9.69
CA THR A 185 12.22 10.29 -8.23
C THR A 185 11.84 8.88 -7.78
N LEU A 186 12.73 8.24 -7.02
CA LEU A 186 12.41 7.04 -6.24
C LEU A 186 12.14 7.46 -4.79
N GLN A 187 11.05 6.96 -4.20
CA GLN A 187 10.71 7.19 -2.80
C GLN A 187 11.01 5.93 -1.99
N ASP A 188 12.06 5.95 -1.19
CA ASP A 188 12.49 4.82 -0.33
C ASP A 188 11.85 4.85 1.08
N HIS A 189 11.00 5.85 1.36
CA HIS A 189 10.22 6.00 2.58
C HIS A 189 8.72 6.12 2.29
N MET A 190 8.25 5.37 1.28
CA MET A 190 6.84 5.27 0.92
C MET A 190 6.28 3.93 1.42
N PHE A 191 5.44 4.00 2.45
CA PHE A 191 4.85 2.82 3.09
C PHE A 191 3.44 2.57 2.57
N ALA A 192 2.99 1.30 2.65
CA ALA A 192 1.60 0.97 2.41
C ALA A 192 0.69 1.79 3.35
N ALA A 193 -0.42 2.30 2.81
CA ALA A 193 -1.38 3.07 3.60
C ALA A 193 -2.08 2.22 4.67
N VAL A 194 -2.08 0.91 4.47
CA VAL A 194 -2.72 -0.08 5.36
C VAL A 194 -1.91 -1.36 5.36
N SER A 195 -1.81 -2.00 6.52
CA SER A 195 -1.25 -3.33 6.65
C SER A 195 -2.30 -4.38 6.28
N SER A 196 -2.38 -4.76 5.00
CA SER A 196 -3.29 -5.82 4.53
C SER A 196 -3.00 -6.22 3.07
N TRP A 197 -3.87 -7.08 2.55
CA TRP A 197 -3.87 -7.59 1.17
C TRP A 197 -4.46 -6.60 0.16
N SER A 198 -4.48 -7.00 -1.11
CA SER A 198 -4.76 -6.14 -2.28
C SER A 198 -6.08 -5.37 -2.20
N LEU A 199 -7.21 -6.00 -1.85
CA LEU A 199 -8.50 -5.30 -1.81
C LEU A 199 -8.52 -4.14 -0.82
N PRO A 200 -8.18 -4.31 0.48
CA PRO A 200 -8.03 -3.18 1.39
C PRO A 200 -7.04 -2.13 0.89
N ALA A 201 -5.88 -2.52 0.36
CA ALA A 201 -4.88 -1.57 -0.13
C ALA A 201 -5.43 -0.70 -1.28
N HIS A 202 -6.17 -1.31 -2.21
CA HIS A 202 -6.85 -0.60 -3.29
C HIS A 202 -7.97 0.32 -2.81
N LEU A 203 -8.74 -0.10 -1.79
CA LEU A 203 -9.71 0.79 -1.16
C LEU A 203 -9.01 2.01 -0.55
N TYR A 204 -7.93 1.81 0.21
CA TYR A 204 -7.17 2.92 0.80
C TYR A 204 -6.55 3.86 -0.25
N LEU A 205 -6.14 3.35 -1.41
CA LEU A 205 -5.62 4.18 -2.50
C LEU A 205 -6.63 5.24 -2.95
N VAL A 206 -7.92 4.91 -2.97
CA VAL A 206 -8.97 5.80 -3.48
C VAL A 206 -9.78 6.48 -2.38
N SER A 207 -9.93 5.89 -1.20
CA SER A 207 -10.82 6.40 -0.15
C SER A 207 -10.13 6.62 1.20
N GLU A 208 -8.85 6.26 1.33
CA GLU A 208 -8.13 6.16 2.61
C GLU A 208 -8.86 5.27 3.65
N TRP A 209 -9.76 4.38 3.20
CA TRP A 209 -10.60 3.62 4.10
C TRP A 209 -11.05 2.26 3.55
N SER A 210 -10.67 1.18 4.24
CA SER A 210 -11.24 -0.15 4.05
C SER A 210 -12.25 -0.43 5.16
N ALA A 211 -13.53 -0.59 4.77
CA ALA A 211 -14.62 -0.66 5.72
C ALA A 211 -15.60 -1.80 5.42
N LYS A 212 -16.36 -2.17 6.44
CA LYS A 212 -17.55 -3.02 6.34
C LYS A 212 -18.71 -2.33 7.03
N CYS A 213 -19.81 -2.20 6.31
CA CYS A 213 -21.04 -1.56 6.75
C CYS A 213 -22.06 -2.61 7.19
N THR A 214 -22.79 -2.35 8.27
CA THR A 214 -23.91 -3.23 8.67
C THR A 214 -25.21 -2.90 7.91
N THR A 215 -25.25 -1.76 7.23
CA THR A 215 -26.39 -1.31 6.42
C THR A 215 -25.87 -0.74 5.11
N ASP A 216 -26.33 -1.31 4.00
CA ASP A 216 -25.95 -0.87 2.65
C ASP A 216 -26.36 0.59 2.43
N GLY A 217 -25.46 1.39 1.86
CA GLY A 217 -25.71 2.82 1.61
C GLY A 217 -25.71 3.71 2.85
N ASP A 218 -25.45 3.19 4.05
CA ASP A 218 -25.30 4.00 5.28
C ASP A 218 -23.84 4.01 5.76
N PRO A 219 -23.09 5.10 5.46
CA PRO A 219 -21.69 5.26 5.88
C PRO A 219 -21.51 5.25 7.39
N SER A 220 -22.54 5.65 8.15
CA SER A 220 -22.50 5.72 9.62
C SER A 220 -22.53 4.33 10.26
N SER A 221 -22.92 3.31 9.49
CA SER A 221 -22.95 1.92 9.91
C SER A 221 -21.61 1.20 9.68
N CYS A 222 -20.64 1.87 9.06
CA CYS A 222 -19.38 1.27 8.64
C CYS A 222 -18.31 1.28 9.73
N THR A 223 -17.48 0.24 9.73
CA THR A 223 -16.35 0.06 10.65
C THR A 223 -15.12 -0.41 9.88
N ASN A 224 -13.93 -0.12 10.40
CA ASN A 224 -12.66 -0.56 9.78
C ASN A 224 -12.65 -2.08 9.62
N ALA A 225 -12.30 -2.53 8.42
CA ALA A 225 -12.28 -3.95 8.09
C ALA A 225 -11.06 -4.25 7.22
N LEU A 226 -9.95 -4.58 7.89
CA LEU A 226 -8.67 -4.83 7.23
C LEU A 226 -8.61 -6.24 6.63
N GLN A 227 -9.26 -7.23 7.25
CA GLN A 227 -9.22 -8.61 6.78
C GLN A 227 -10.42 -8.98 5.89
N THR A 228 -11.61 -8.49 6.25
CA THR A 228 -12.88 -8.84 5.60
C THR A 228 -13.68 -7.58 5.30
N PRO A 229 -13.17 -6.67 4.45
CA PRO A 229 -13.94 -5.51 4.04
C PRO A 229 -15.29 -5.93 3.44
N GLY A 230 -16.25 -5.01 3.49
CA GLY A 230 -17.39 -5.11 2.63
C GLY A 230 -16.87 -5.26 1.20
N ARG A 231 -17.33 -6.28 0.49
CA ARG A 231 -17.18 -6.25 -0.96
C ARG A 231 -17.88 -4.96 -1.39
N GLY A 232 -17.35 -4.23 -2.37
CA GLY A 232 -18.13 -3.19 -3.04
C GLY A 232 -19.48 -3.76 -3.51
N PRO A 233 -20.35 -2.98 -4.18
CA PRO A 233 -21.62 -3.51 -4.67
C PRO A 233 -21.38 -4.89 -5.30
N ASP A 234 -22.07 -5.90 -4.76
CA ASP A 234 -21.80 -7.32 -4.98
C ASP A 234 -21.38 -7.54 -6.45
N PRO A 235 -20.30 -8.27 -6.76
CA PRO A 235 -19.97 -8.60 -8.14
C PRO A 235 -21.18 -9.12 -8.92
N GLU A 236 -22.10 -9.84 -8.26
CA GLU A 236 -23.38 -10.26 -8.81
C GLU A 236 -24.33 -9.07 -9.07
N ILE A 237 -24.39 -8.08 -8.18
CA ILE A 237 -25.12 -6.81 -8.39
C ILE A 237 -24.55 -6.05 -9.59
N ILE A 238 -23.23 -5.82 -9.65
CA ILE A 238 -22.60 -5.09 -10.77
C ILE A 238 -22.83 -5.87 -12.08
N GLN A 239 -22.54 -7.17 -12.12
CA GLN A 239 -22.76 -8.02 -13.30
C GLN A 239 -24.22 -8.04 -13.76
N ASN A 240 -25.18 -7.88 -12.85
CA ASN A 240 -26.60 -7.80 -13.18
C ASN A 240 -27.05 -6.41 -13.64
N THR A 241 -26.28 -5.34 -13.36
CA THR A 241 -26.56 -4.02 -13.91
C THR A 241 -26.29 -3.95 -15.41
N LEU A 242 -26.86 -2.94 -16.08
CA LEU A 242 -26.54 -2.66 -17.49
C LEU A 242 -25.04 -2.42 -17.71
N ILE A 243 -24.38 -1.74 -16.76
CA ILE A 243 -22.95 -1.43 -16.82
C ILE A 243 -22.12 -2.71 -16.77
N GLY A 244 -22.37 -3.60 -15.80
CA GLY A 244 -21.61 -4.85 -15.69
C GLY A 244 -21.87 -5.81 -16.85
N LYS A 245 -23.10 -5.89 -17.38
CA LYS A 245 -23.39 -6.67 -18.60
C LYS A 245 -22.63 -6.15 -19.82
N CYS A 246 -22.41 -4.84 -19.91
CA CYS A 246 -21.68 -4.21 -21.00
C CYS A 246 -20.16 -4.25 -20.85
N GLN A 247 -19.65 -4.47 -19.64
CA GLN A 247 -18.22 -4.60 -19.36
C GLN A 247 -17.73 -6.06 -19.37
N ASN A 248 -18.62 -7.04 -19.51
CA ASN A 248 -18.28 -8.45 -19.41
C ASN A 248 -17.57 -8.99 -20.67
N GLY A 249 -16.30 -9.42 -20.53
CA GLY A 249 -15.68 -10.44 -21.37
C GLY A 249 -15.53 -10.15 -22.87
N LEU A 250 -15.52 -8.89 -23.32
CA LEU A 250 -15.48 -8.46 -24.74
C LEU A 250 -16.62 -9.01 -25.62
N ASP A 251 -17.55 -9.80 -25.08
CA ASP A 251 -18.76 -10.24 -25.76
C ASP A 251 -19.79 -9.11 -25.70
N LEU A 252 -20.08 -8.52 -26.86
CA LEU A 252 -21.02 -7.41 -26.96
C LEU A 252 -22.48 -7.87 -26.97
N GLN A 253 -22.77 -9.16 -27.14
CA GLN A 253 -24.15 -9.66 -27.22
C GLN A 253 -24.92 -9.49 -25.90
N PRO A 254 -24.35 -9.83 -24.71
CA PRO A 254 -24.99 -9.53 -23.43
C PRO A 254 -25.30 -8.04 -23.23
N CYS A 255 -24.42 -7.15 -23.69
CA CYS A 255 -24.64 -5.71 -23.65
C CYS A 255 -25.83 -5.31 -24.53
N GLN A 256 -25.86 -5.78 -25.77
CA GLN A 256 -26.94 -5.48 -26.72
C GLN A 256 -28.30 -5.99 -26.23
N ASP A 257 -28.34 -7.19 -25.65
CA ASP A 257 -29.56 -7.78 -25.11
C ASP A 257 -30.04 -7.01 -23.87
N ALA A 258 -29.12 -6.58 -23.00
CA ALA A 258 -29.43 -5.77 -21.83
C ALA A 258 -29.95 -4.37 -22.22
N LEU A 259 -29.33 -3.72 -23.20
CA LEU A 259 -29.79 -2.44 -23.76
C LEU A 259 -31.21 -2.59 -24.33
N LYS A 260 -31.44 -3.63 -25.12
CA LYS A 260 -32.76 -3.92 -25.70
C LYS A 260 -33.82 -4.18 -24.62
N ALA A 261 -33.50 -4.95 -23.58
CA ALA A 261 -34.39 -5.20 -22.45
C ALA A 261 -34.70 -3.94 -21.63
N ALA A 262 -33.73 -3.02 -21.51
CA ALA A 262 -33.94 -1.71 -20.89
C ALA A 262 -34.82 -0.77 -21.74
N GLY A 263 -35.05 -1.10 -23.02
CA GLY A 263 -35.76 -0.28 -23.99
C GLY A 263 -34.85 0.71 -24.74
N ILE A 264 -33.54 0.49 -24.69
CA ILE A 264 -32.52 1.31 -25.35
C ILE A 264 -32.21 0.68 -26.71
N SER A 265 -32.83 1.21 -27.77
CA SER A 265 -32.45 0.85 -29.14
C SER A 265 -31.18 1.57 -29.57
N PRO A 266 -30.45 1.09 -30.60
CA PRO A 266 -29.31 1.82 -31.17
C PRO A 266 -29.66 3.25 -31.60
N ASP A 267 -30.86 3.45 -32.15
CA ASP A 267 -31.36 4.78 -32.53
C ASP A 267 -31.56 5.66 -31.31
N LEU A 268 -32.13 5.12 -30.22
CA LEU A 268 -32.32 5.86 -28.98
C LEU A 268 -30.97 6.21 -28.34
N ALA A 269 -30.01 5.28 -28.33
CA ALA A 269 -28.65 5.52 -27.85
C ALA A 269 -27.95 6.63 -28.64
N THR A 270 -28.09 6.62 -29.97
CA THR A 270 -27.53 7.68 -30.85
C THR A 270 -28.18 9.03 -30.59
N GLN A 271 -29.50 9.07 -30.39
CA GLN A 271 -30.23 10.29 -30.04
C GLN A 271 -29.82 10.83 -28.67
N ILE A 272 -29.57 9.95 -27.70
CA ILE A 272 -29.04 10.30 -26.37
C ILE A 272 -27.65 10.94 -26.50
N ASP A 273 -26.74 10.27 -27.20
CA ASP A 273 -25.36 10.74 -27.38
C ASP A 273 -25.30 12.11 -28.06
N GLN A 274 -26.09 12.30 -29.12
CA GLN A 274 -26.22 13.59 -29.80
C GLN A 274 -26.80 14.67 -28.87
N LEU A 275 -27.85 14.36 -28.10
CA LEU A 275 -28.48 15.31 -27.20
C LEU A 275 -27.51 15.76 -26.09
N ILE A 276 -26.81 14.82 -25.47
CA ILE A 276 -25.81 15.10 -24.43
C ILE A 276 -24.66 15.93 -25.03
N SER A 277 -24.08 15.46 -26.13
CA SER A 277 -22.91 16.11 -26.76
C SER A 277 -23.20 17.53 -27.28
N THR A 278 -24.45 17.83 -27.62
CA THR A 278 -24.86 19.17 -28.07
C THR A 278 -25.31 20.08 -26.93
N SER A 279 -25.88 19.51 -25.87
CA SER A 279 -26.51 20.28 -24.79
C SER A 279 -25.62 20.44 -23.56
N CYS A 280 -24.53 19.66 -23.45
CA CYS A 280 -23.70 19.59 -22.26
C CYS A 280 -22.22 19.58 -22.63
N LYS A 281 -21.43 20.44 -21.98
CA LYS A 281 -19.98 20.40 -22.10
C LYS A 281 -19.42 19.29 -21.21
N PRO A 282 -18.28 18.67 -21.56
CA PRO A 282 -17.63 17.67 -20.71
C PRO A 282 -17.30 18.16 -19.29
N THR A 283 -17.28 19.48 -19.06
CA THR A 283 -16.98 20.12 -17.78
C THR A 283 -18.21 20.54 -16.98
N ASP A 284 -19.43 20.36 -17.52
CA ASP A 284 -20.64 20.81 -16.84
C ASP A 284 -21.01 19.85 -15.70
N SER A 285 -21.45 20.41 -14.56
CA SER A 285 -21.95 19.60 -13.44
C SER A 285 -23.23 18.84 -13.81
N TYR A 286 -23.51 17.71 -13.14
CA TYR A 286 -24.71 16.92 -13.41
C TYR A 286 -26.01 17.76 -13.39
N PRO A 287 -26.29 18.62 -12.38
CA PRO A 287 -27.48 19.47 -12.41
C PRO A 287 -27.52 20.45 -13.59
N THR A 288 -26.37 21.00 -14.00
CA THR A 288 -26.27 21.90 -15.15
C THR A 288 -26.57 21.15 -16.45
N CYS A 289 -25.97 19.97 -16.62
CA CYS A 289 -26.16 19.09 -17.76
C CYS A 289 -27.62 18.63 -17.87
N GLN A 290 -28.20 18.18 -16.75
CA GLN A 290 -29.60 17.78 -16.66
C GLN A 290 -30.55 18.93 -17.06
N ALA A 291 -30.35 20.13 -16.53
CA ALA A 291 -31.18 21.29 -16.87
C ALA A 291 -31.07 21.68 -18.36
N ALA A 292 -29.88 21.55 -18.96
CA ALA A 292 -29.67 21.84 -20.36
C ALA A 292 -30.35 20.80 -21.28
N VAL A 293 -30.28 19.52 -20.91
CA VAL A 293 -30.99 18.43 -21.59
C VAL A 293 -32.51 18.59 -21.47
N ASP A 294 -33.02 18.99 -20.30
CA ASP A 294 -34.44 19.25 -20.08
C ASP A 294 -34.95 20.43 -20.91
N ALA A 295 -34.12 21.46 -21.08
CA ALA A 295 -34.40 22.65 -21.89
C ALA A 295 -34.26 22.42 -23.41
N ALA A 296 -33.67 21.31 -23.83
CA ALA A 296 -33.44 21.04 -25.25
C ALA A 296 -34.77 20.94 -26.03
N PRO A 297 -34.82 21.43 -27.28
CA PRO A 297 -36.02 21.42 -28.11
C PRO A 297 -36.27 20.04 -28.75
N VAL A 298 -36.34 19.02 -27.90
CA VAL A 298 -36.60 17.62 -28.28
C VAL A 298 -38.08 17.27 -28.05
N PRO A 299 -38.68 16.40 -28.88
CA PRO A 299 -40.07 15.96 -28.71
C PRO A 299 -40.35 15.40 -27.31
N ASP A 300 -41.53 15.70 -26.75
CA ASP A 300 -41.91 15.29 -25.39
C ASP A 300 -41.95 13.76 -25.23
N ASP A 301 -42.29 13.02 -26.28
CA ASP A 301 -42.28 11.57 -26.26
C ASP A 301 -40.86 11.00 -26.11
N LEU A 302 -39.87 11.66 -26.72
CA LEU A 302 -38.47 11.31 -26.57
C LEU A 302 -37.98 11.65 -25.16
N LYS A 303 -38.24 12.86 -24.64
CA LYS A 303 -37.89 13.24 -23.26
C LYS A 303 -38.43 12.23 -22.23
N LYS A 304 -39.66 11.78 -22.42
CA LYS A 304 -40.28 10.76 -21.57
C LYS A 304 -39.53 9.42 -21.64
N LYS A 305 -39.23 8.93 -22.85
CA LYS A 305 -38.43 7.69 -23.04
C LYS A 305 -37.07 7.79 -22.35
N LEU A 306 -36.39 8.93 -22.46
CA LEU A 306 -35.09 9.16 -21.82
C LEU A 306 -35.18 9.13 -20.29
N THR A 307 -36.17 9.83 -19.74
CA THR A 307 -36.43 9.83 -18.29
C THR A 307 -36.76 8.44 -17.76
N ASP A 308 -37.57 7.67 -18.50
CA ASP A 308 -37.95 6.32 -18.13
C ASP A 308 -36.77 5.33 -18.20
N VAL A 309 -35.83 5.54 -19.12
CA VAL A 309 -34.56 4.80 -19.19
C VAL A 309 -33.65 5.16 -18.02
N ALA A 310 -33.45 6.45 -17.73
CA ALA A 310 -32.58 6.91 -16.64
C ALA A 310 -33.01 6.33 -15.28
N LYS A 311 -34.31 6.24 -15.02
CA LYS A 311 -34.86 5.62 -13.79
C LYS A 311 -34.57 4.13 -13.65
N LYS A 312 -34.30 3.43 -14.76
CA LYS A 312 -33.95 1.99 -14.76
C LYS A 312 -32.44 1.77 -14.58
N LEU A 313 -31.63 2.81 -14.74
CA LEU A 313 -30.21 2.75 -14.44
C LEU A 313 -30.06 2.86 -12.92
N GLN A 314 -30.03 1.71 -12.27
CA GLN A 314 -29.59 1.63 -10.88
C GLN A 314 -28.08 1.88 -10.88
N LEU A 315 -27.68 3.09 -10.48
CA LEU A 315 -26.29 3.34 -10.18
C LEU A 315 -25.88 2.48 -8.97
N PRO A 316 -24.69 1.90 -8.97
CA PRO A 316 -24.18 1.27 -7.76
C PRO A 316 -24.09 2.34 -6.68
N ASP A 317 -24.63 2.03 -5.51
CA ASP A 317 -24.51 2.92 -4.35
C ASP A 317 -23.10 2.79 -3.78
N TYR A 318 -22.31 3.83 -3.94
CA TYR A 318 -20.97 3.92 -3.38
C TYR A 318 -21.06 4.79 -2.12
N ALA A 319 -21.03 4.14 -0.96
CA ALA A 319 -21.18 4.79 0.35
C ALA A 319 -19.97 5.68 0.77
N TRP A 320 -18.96 5.86 -0.08
CA TRP A 320 -17.74 6.59 0.25
C TRP A 320 -17.54 7.84 -0.60
N THR A 321 -17.09 8.91 0.05
CA THR A 321 -16.54 10.09 -0.64
C THR A 321 -15.09 9.80 -0.96
N ASP A 322 -14.85 9.16 -2.10
CA ASP A 322 -13.50 8.83 -2.54
C ASP A 322 -12.77 10.06 -3.11
N LEU A 323 -11.45 9.93 -3.27
CA LEU A 323 -10.58 10.83 -4.03
C LEU A 323 -11.21 11.16 -5.40
N THR A 324 -11.96 10.23 -5.99
CA THR A 324 -12.61 10.46 -7.29
C THR A 324 -13.72 11.51 -7.20
N TYR A 325 -14.49 11.55 -6.11
CA TYR A 325 -15.45 12.61 -5.83
C TYR A 325 -14.75 13.95 -5.62
N LEU A 326 -13.63 13.98 -4.88
CA LEU A 326 -12.85 15.21 -4.70
C LEU A 326 -12.29 15.72 -6.02
N LEU A 327 -11.72 14.83 -6.85
CA LEU A 327 -11.24 15.14 -8.19
C LEU A 327 -12.38 15.66 -9.08
N HIS A 328 -13.55 15.03 -9.02
CA HIS A 328 -14.75 15.47 -9.73
C HIS A 328 -15.20 16.88 -9.28
N GLN A 329 -15.30 17.15 -7.97
CA GLN A 329 -15.65 18.48 -7.44
C GLN A 329 -14.66 19.57 -7.89
N GLN A 330 -13.38 19.22 -8.03
CA GLN A 330 -12.33 20.13 -8.50
C GLN A 330 -12.16 20.13 -10.03
N HIS A 331 -13.03 19.44 -10.77
CA HIS A 331 -12.98 19.32 -12.23
C HIS A 331 -11.62 18.79 -12.74
N VAL A 332 -10.98 17.92 -11.98
CA VAL A 332 -9.73 17.25 -12.35
C VAL A 332 -10.09 15.96 -13.10
N PRO A 333 -9.76 15.84 -14.40
CA PRO A 333 -10.01 14.61 -15.13
C PRO A 333 -9.08 13.50 -14.61
N TRP A 334 -9.63 12.31 -14.41
CA TRP A 334 -8.87 11.14 -13.95
C TRP A 334 -9.34 9.88 -14.68
N ALA A 335 -8.47 8.87 -14.71
CA ALA A 335 -8.77 7.53 -15.18
C ALA A 335 -8.01 6.52 -14.32
N TYR A 336 -8.60 5.37 -14.07
CA TYR A 336 -7.95 4.25 -13.41
C TYR A 336 -7.90 3.07 -14.36
N TYR A 337 -6.69 2.57 -14.59
CA TYR A 337 -6.44 1.48 -15.52
C TYR A 337 -6.21 0.21 -14.70
N VAL A 338 -7.24 -0.63 -14.63
CA VAL A 338 -7.10 -2.00 -14.15
C VAL A 338 -6.75 -2.85 -15.37
N PHE A 339 -5.71 -3.67 -15.28
CA PHE A 339 -5.41 -4.62 -16.34
C PHE A 339 -6.56 -5.63 -16.48
N ASN A 340 -6.78 -6.18 -17.68
CA ASN A 340 -7.73 -7.28 -17.86
C ASN A 340 -7.09 -8.60 -17.39
N GLY A 341 -7.69 -9.24 -16.39
CA GLY A 341 -7.32 -10.57 -15.89
C GLY A 341 -8.16 -10.96 -14.67
N THR A 342 -8.11 -12.24 -14.26
CA THR A 342 -8.46 -12.60 -12.88
C THR A 342 -7.46 -11.91 -11.96
N GLU A 343 -7.93 -11.48 -10.79
CA GLU A 343 -7.21 -10.71 -9.76
C GLU A 343 -5.69 -10.97 -9.73
N PRO A 344 -4.86 -9.95 -9.44
CA PRO A 344 -3.42 -10.13 -9.24
C PRO A 344 -3.10 -10.84 -7.91
N ASP A 345 -3.95 -11.79 -7.49
CA ASP A 345 -3.49 -12.85 -6.61
C ASP A 345 -2.67 -13.80 -7.50
N CYS A 346 -1.35 -13.69 -7.39
CA CYS A 346 -0.40 -14.63 -8.00
C CYS A 346 -0.76 -16.08 -7.66
#